data_AF-A0A3M2E6T0-F1
#
_entry.id   AF-A0A3M2E6T0-F1
#
_cell.length_a   1.000
_cell.length_b   1.000
_cell.length_c   1.000
_cell.angle_alpha   90.00
_cell.angle_beta   90.00
_cell.angle_gamma   90.00
#
_symmetry.space_group_name_H-M   'P 1'
#
loop_
_entity.id
_entity.type
_entity.pdbx_description
1 polymer ?
#
loop_
_entity_poly.entity_id
_entity_poly.type
_entity_poly.pdbx_seq_one_letter_code
_entity_poly.pdbx_strand_id
1 'polypeptide(L)'
;MRRVVPRRFGEIGMSADGYIAHVEKTLRQIEERIAAARRQLAETEGARQREALDRLAELQVRHDELKRRLEEARAAHAENWSALHESLREDADALFDGFEAWAMRHGAG
;
A
#
# COMPACT_ATOMS: atom_id res chain seq x y z
N MET A 1 38.68 20.32 -22.54
CA MET A 1 38.08 19.77 -21.30
C MET A 1 36.63 20.23 -21.20
N ARG A 2 35.65 19.38 -21.52
CA ARG A 2 34.22 19.70 -21.36
C ARG A 2 33.77 19.34 -19.95
N ARG A 3 33.43 20.34 -19.12
CA ARG A 3 32.69 20.11 -17.87
C ARG A 3 31.26 19.72 -18.23
N VAL A 4 30.90 18.47 -18.00
CA VAL A 4 29.51 18.02 -18.01
C VAL A 4 28.90 18.52 -16.70
N VAL A 5 28.06 19.54 -16.79
CA VAL A 5 27.30 20.05 -15.65
C VAL A 5 26.11 19.11 -15.45
N PRO A 6 25.94 18.47 -14.28
CA PRO A 6 24.76 17.64 -14.04
C PRO A 6 23.52 18.55 -14.01
N ARG A 7 22.51 18.20 -14.81
CA ARG A 7 21.21 18.88 -14.80
C ARG A 7 20.61 18.76 -13.40
N ARG A 8 20.36 19.89 -12.75
CA ARG A 8 19.42 19.99 -11.62
C ARG A 8 18.05 19.60 -12.15
N PHE A 9 17.59 18.41 -11.80
CA PHE A 9 16.17 18.08 -11.85
C PHE A 9 15.51 18.81 -10.69
N GLY A 10 15.02 20.02 -10.99
CA GLY A 10 14.00 20.69 -10.21
C GLY A 10 12.64 20.21 -10.70
N GLU A 11 12.26 19.01 -10.28
CA GLU A 11 10.85 18.64 -10.15
C GLU A 11 10.56 18.64 -8.65
N ILE A 12 9.32 18.88 -8.26
CA ILE A 12 8.88 18.84 -6.86
C ILE A 12 8.93 17.37 -6.42
N GLY A 13 10.15 16.85 -6.25
CA GLY A 13 10.43 15.50 -5.82
C GLY A 13 10.22 15.47 -4.33
N MET A 14 9.16 14.80 -3.90
CA MET A 14 9.13 14.26 -2.55
C MET A 14 10.46 13.51 -2.37
N SER A 15 11.18 13.73 -1.28
CA SER A 15 12.41 12.94 -1.05
C SER A 15 12.05 11.45 -1.01
N ALA A 16 12.98 10.56 -1.35
CA ALA A 16 12.81 9.11 -1.18
C ALA A 16 12.23 8.75 0.19
N ASP A 17 12.62 9.49 1.23
CA ASP A 17 12.08 9.36 2.60
C ASP A 17 10.61 9.76 2.74
N GLY A 18 10.16 10.81 2.03
CA GLY A 18 8.76 11.22 2.01
C GLY A 18 7.88 10.20 1.27
N TYR A 19 8.41 9.55 0.24
CA TYR A 19 7.72 8.49 -0.50
C TYR A 19 7.54 7.23 0.34
N ILE A 20 8.59 6.77 1.03
CA ILE A 20 8.50 5.61 1.92
C ILE A 20 7.51 5.89 3.04
N ALA A 21 7.59 7.07 3.65
CA ALA A 21 6.66 7.46 4.69
C ALA A 21 5.20 7.47 4.21
N HIS A 22 4.95 7.81 2.94
CA HIS A 22 3.62 7.73 2.35
C HIS A 22 3.17 6.27 2.21
N VAL A 23 3.96 5.39 1.59
CA VAL A 23 3.61 3.97 1.41
C VAL A 23 3.38 3.30 2.77
N GLU A 24 4.24 3.56 3.77
CA GLU A 24 4.06 3.05 5.13
C GLU A 24 2.78 3.54 5.80
N LYS A 25 2.47 4.84 5.62
CA LYS A 25 1.24 5.41 6.15
C LYS A 25 0.02 4.76 5.50
N THR A 26 0.02 4.61 4.19
CA THR A 26 -1.06 3.97 3.43
C THR A 26 -1.25 2.51 3.86
N LEU A 27 -0.16 1.74 3.95
CA LEU A 27 -0.19 0.36 4.45
C LEU A 27 -0.77 0.28 5.87
N ARG A 28 -0.35 1.17 6.78
CA ARG A 28 -0.88 1.19 8.15
C ARG A 28 -2.38 1.50 8.17
N GLN A 29 -2.82 2.46 7.36
CA GLN A 29 -4.25 2.78 7.24
C GLN A 29 -5.06 1.60 6.73
N ILE A 30 -4.55 0.88 5.72
CA ILE A 30 -5.20 -0.33 5.20
C ILE A 30 -5.28 -1.41 6.30
N GLU A 31 -4.21 -1.64 7.05
CA GLU A 31 -4.17 -2.62 8.15
C GLU A 31 -5.22 -2.31 9.23
N GLU A 32 -5.28 -1.07 9.68
CA GLU A 32 -6.25 -0.62 10.69
C GLU A 32 -7.69 -0.78 10.19
N ARG A 33 -7.95 -0.45 8.92
CA ARG A 33 -9.28 -0.56 8.33
C ARG A 33 -9.70 -2.01 8.06
N ILE A 34 -8.79 -2.88 7.62
CA ILE A 34 -9.04 -4.33 7.53
C ILE A 34 -9.39 -4.89 8.91
N ALA A 35 -8.65 -4.49 9.96
CA ALA A 35 -8.93 -4.93 11.32
C ALA A 35 -10.28 -4.41 11.86
N ALA A 36 -10.68 -3.19 11.52
CA ALA A 36 -12.00 -2.66 11.86
C ALA A 36 -13.12 -3.39 11.11
N ALA A 37 -12.95 -3.58 9.80
CA ALA A 37 -13.89 -4.30 8.93
C ALA A 37 -14.11 -5.75 9.40
N ARG A 38 -13.05 -6.47 9.78
CA ARG A 38 -13.16 -7.82 10.35
C ARG A 38 -13.97 -7.84 11.64
N ARG A 39 -13.82 -6.85 12.51
CA ARG A 39 -14.60 -6.73 13.75
C ARG A 39 -16.08 -6.47 13.46
N GLN A 40 -16.40 -5.57 12.54
CA GLN A 40 -17.78 -5.31 12.12
C GLN A 40 -18.44 -6.55 11.50
N LEU A 41 -17.70 -7.28 10.67
CA LEU A 41 -18.19 -8.52 10.08
C LEU A 41 -18.34 -9.65 11.09
N ALA A 42 -17.55 -9.69 12.17
CA ALA A 42 -17.70 -10.69 13.22
C ALA A 42 -19.04 -10.55 13.97
N GLU A 43 -19.64 -9.36 13.95
CA GLU A 43 -20.94 -9.06 14.57
C GLU A 43 -22.14 -9.29 13.65
N THR A 44 -21.90 -9.56 12.36
CA THR A 44 -22.95 -9.86 11.36
C THR A 44 -22.94 -11.34 11.00
N GLU A 45 -24.10 -11.97 10.79
CA GLU A 45 -24.19 -13.39 10.40
C GLU A 45 -24.72 -13.57 8.97
N GLY A 46 -24.18 -14.55 8.22
CA GLY A 46 -24.79 -15.06 6.98
C GLY A 46 -23.83 -15.21 5.79
N ALA A 47 -24.35 -15.68 4.65
CA ALA A 47 -23.53 -15.96 3.46
C ALA A 47 -22.75 -14.73 2.93
N ARG A 48 -23.31 -13.52 3.07
CA ARG A 48 -22.63 -12.25 2.70
C ARG A 48 -21.43 -11.94 3.59
N GLN A 49 -21.42 -12.42 4.84
CA GLN A 49 -20.29 -12.28 5.76
C GLN A 49 -19.10 -13.11 5.28
N ARG A 50 -19.35 -14.35 4.83
CA ARG A 50 -18.30 -15.25 4.32
C ARG A 50 -17.60 -14.64 3.10
N GLU A 51 -18.35 -14.20 2.10
CA GLU A 51 -17.80 -13.53 0.91
C GLU A 51 -17.00 -12.27 1.28
N ALA A 52 -17.52 -11.46 2.20
CA ALA A 52 -16.85 -10.26 2.66
C ALA A 52 -15.52 -10.57 3.39
N LEU A 53 -15.51 -11.61 4.22
CA LEU A 53 -14.32 -12.07 4.94
C LEU A 53 -13.27 -12.69 4.02
N ASP A 54 -13.69 -13.50 3.04
CA ASP A 54 -12.78 -14.10 2.05
C ASP A 54 -12.09 -13.00 1.24
N ARG A 55 -12.84 -11.96 0.81
CA ARG A 55 -12.25 -10.83 0.08
C ARG A 55 -11.32 -9.96 0.94
N LEU A 56 -11.64 -9.76 2.23
CA LEU A 56 -10.73 -9.11 3.17
C LEU A 56 -9.45 -9.93 3.41
N ALA A 57 -9.55 -11.26 3.43
CA ALA A 57 -8.38 -12.12 3.57
C ALA A 57 -7.44 -11.97 2.36
N GLU A 58 -7.97 -11.89 1.14
CA GLU A 58 -7.18 -11.62 -0.07
C GLU A 58 -6.48 -10.24 -0.02
N LEU A 59 -7.19 -9.19 0.43
CA LEU A 59 -6.60 -7.86 0.60
C LEU A 59 -5.48 -7.87 1.66
N GLN A 60 -5.65 -8.65 2.73
CA GLN A 60 -4.63 -8.78 3.76
C GLN A 60 -3.38 -9.53 3.26
N VAL A 61 -3.54 -10.59 2.47
CA VAL A 61 -2.38 -11.27 1.86
C VAL A 61 -1.58 -10.31 0.98
N ARG A 62 -2.26 -9.47 0.19
CA ARG A 62 -1.60 -8.46 -0.66
C ARG A 62 -0.90 -7.38 0.18
N HIS A 63 -1.51 -6.97 1.29
CA HIS A 63 -0.89 -6.04 2.25
C HIS A 63 0.40 -6.62 2.82
N ASP A 64 0.37 -7.86 3.31
CA ASP A 64 1.53 -8.53 3.90
C ASP A 64 2.66 -8.70 2.86
N GLU A 65 2.32 -9.04 1.61
CA GLU A 65 3.28 -9.14 0.52
C GLU A 65 3.93 -7.78 0.20
N LEU A 66 3.14 -6.72 0.14
CA LEU A 66 3.64 -5.37 -0.14
C LEU A 66 4.54 -4.86 1.00
N LYS A 67 4.17 -5.14 2.25
CA LYS A 67 4.99 -4.85 3.42
C LYS A 67 6.33 -5.58 3.39
N ARG A 68 6.33 -6.88 3.04
CA ARG A 68 7.58 -7.66 2.87
C ARG A 68 8.48 -7.05 1.80
N ARG A 69 7.92 -6.69 0.63
CA ARG A 69 8.67 -6.07 -0.46
C ARG A 69 9.27 -4.72 -0.04
N LEU A 70 8.57 -3.93 0.78
CA LEU A 70 9.08 -2.68 1.32
C LEU A 70 10.25 -2.90 2.31
N GLU A 71 10.18 -3.93 3.16
CA GLU A 71 11.28 -4.29 4.07
C GLU A 71 12.51 -4.80 3.30
N GLU A 72 12.30 -5.64 2.29
CA GLU A 72 13.37 -6.13 1.40
C GLU A 72 14.04 -4.98 0.64
N ALA A 73 13.24 -4.03 0.13
CA ALA A 73 13.73 -2.80 -0.47
C ALA A 73 14.68 -2.08 0.51
N ARG A 74 14.20 -1.80 1.73
CA ARG A 74 14.98 -1.09 2.75
C ARG A 74 16.30 -1.78 3.07
N ALA A 75 16.27 -3.10 3.23
CA ALA A 75 17.47 -3.88 3.53
C ALA A 75 18.49 -3.87 2.37
N ALA A 76 18.01 -3.83 1.13
CA ALA A 76 18.86 -3.88 -0.05
C ALA A 76 19.58 -2.56 -0.39
N HIS A 77 19.28 -1.44 0.30
CA HIS A 77 19.81 -0.10 -0.02
C HIS A 77 19.83 0.18 -1.54
N ALA A 78 18.79 -0.30 -2.25
CA ALA A 78 18.98 -0.67 -3.65
C ALA A 78 19.28 0.55 -4.51
N GLU A 79 20.41 0.55 -5.21
CA GLU A 79 20.82 1.58 -6.18
C GLU A 79 19.79 1.77 -7.32
N ASN A 80 18.85 0.82 -7.49
CA ASN A 80 17.68 0.88 -8.39
C ASN A 80 16.40 1.39 -7.69
N TRP A 81 16.55 2.27 -6.70
CA TRP A 81 15.52 2.73 -5.76
C TRP A 81 14.26 3.32 -6.42
N SER A 82 14.40 3.98 -7.57
CA SER A 82 13.32 4.75 -8.20
C SER A 82 12.20 3.88 -8.79
N ALA A 83 12.54 2.86 -9.58
CA ALA A 83 11.54 1.99 -10.22
C ALA A 83 10.84 1.08 -9.21
N LEU A 84 11.57 0.60 -8.20
CA LEU A 84 11.01 -0.21 -7.12
C LEU A 84 10.01 0.61 -6.28
N HIS A 85 10.31 1.86 -5.96
CA HIS A 85 9.40 2.75 -5.23
C HIS A 85 8.12 3.09 -5.99
N GLU A 86 8.22 3.33 -7.30
CA GLU A 86 7.04 3.64 -8.12
C GLU A 86 6.07 2.45 -8.15
N SER A 87 6.58 1.23 -8.36
CA SER A 87 5.77 0.01 -8.27
C SER A 87 5.19 -0.21 -6.87
N LEU A 88 5.96 0.01 -5.79
CA LEU A 88 5.44 -0.15 -4.42
C LEU A 88 4.33 0.84 -4.11
N ARG A 89 4.40 2.06 -4.67
CA ARG A 89 3.35 3.06 -4.51
C ARG A 89 2.11 2.69 -5.30
N GLU A 90 2.25 2.34 -6.58
CA GLU A 90 1.12 1.92 -7.40
C GLU A 90 0.41 0.72 -6.79
N ASP A 91 1.17 -0.23 -6.24
CA ASP A 91 0.62 -1.39 -5.53
C ASP A 91 -0.10 -0.98 -4.23
N ALA A 92 0.42 0.00 -3.48
CA ALA A 92 -0.22 0.51 -2.26
C ALA A 92 -1.51 1.28 -2.57
N ASP A 93 -1.49 2.14 -3.59
CA ASP A 93 -2.64 2.91 -4.06
C ASP A 93 -3.72 1.96 -4.60
N ALA A 94 -3.34 0.96 -5.41
CA ALA A 94 -4.27 -0.06 -5.92
C ALA A 94 -4.85 -0.94 -4.80
N LEU A 95 -4.07 -1.24 -3.75
CA LEU A 95 -4.56 -1.95 -2.58
C LEU A 95 -5.55 -1.10 -1.78
N PHE A 96 -5.28 0.20 -1.63
CA PHE A 96 -6.19 1.15 -0.99
C PHE A 96 -7.51 1.26 -1.76
N ASP A 97 -7.46 1.46 -3.08
CA ASP A 97 -8.63 1.52 -3.95
C ASP A 97 -9.43 0.20 -3.90
N GLY A 98 -8.72 -0.93 -3.85
CA GLY A 98 -9.32 -2.25 -3.68
C GLY A 98 -10.06 -2.38 -2.35
N PHE A 99 -9.52 -1.81 -1.27
CA PHE A 99 -10.19 -1.74 0.03
C PHE A 99 -11.41 -0.82 -0.01
N GLU A 100 -11.31 0.38 -0.60
CA GLU A 100 -12.43 1.33 -0.75
C GLU A 100 -13.60 0.71 -1.52
N ALA A 101 -13.32 0.05 -2.64
CA ALA A 101 -14.33 -0.66 -3.43
C ALA A 101 -15.02 -1.78 -2.63
N TRP A 102 -14.25 -2.50 -1.83
CA TRP A 102 -14.77 -3.51 -0.91
C TRP A 102 -15.64 -2.87 0.18
N ALA A 103 -15.17 -1.80 0.82
CA ALA A 103 -15.88 -1.10 1.89
C ALA A 103 -17.20 -0.51 1.40
N MET A 104 -17.23 0.08 0.21
CA MET A 104 -18.46 0.58 -0.42
C MET A 104 -19.49 -0.53 -0.67
N ARG A 105 -19.05 -1.72 -1.07
CA ARG A 105 -19.94 -2.87 -1.31
C ARG A 105 -20.53 -3.44 -0.02
N HIS A 106 -19.76 -3.40 1.07
CA HIS A 106 -20.13 -4.06 2.33
C HIS A 106 -20.54 -3.08 3.45
N GLY A 107 -20.56 -1.78 3.18
CA GLY A 107 -21.00 -0.76 4.14
C GLY A 107 -20.01 -0.50 5.28
N ALA A 108 -18.71 -0.78 5.06
CA ALA A 108 -17.64 -0.69 6.06
C ALA A 108 -16.81 0.61 5.92
N GLY A 109 -17.45 1.69 5.47
CA GLY A 109 -16.85 3.00 5.21
C GLY A 109 -16.65 3.85 6.47
#